data_AF-A0A645GHY4-F1
#
_entry.id   AF-A0A645GHY4-F1
#
_cell.length_a   1.000
_cell.length_b   1.000
_cell.length_c   1.000
_cell.angle_alpha   90.00
_cell.angle_beta   90.00
_cell.angle_gamma   90.00
#
_symmetry.space_group_name_H-M   'P 1'
#
loop_
_entity.id
_entity.type
_entity.pdbx_description
1 polymer ?
#
loop_
_entity_poly.entity_id
_entity_poly.type
_entity_poly.pdbx_seq_one_letter_code
_entity_poly.pdbx_strand_id
1 'polypeptide(L)'
;MVPHNEQEKSTCEHQFGQWIHRLPAHVKEPGKGFAHSLSKVSGVCQQVGWWPLVAAKGLPQDANWMAPGVLVLDEAKAEDDTALHLAWRQWLRLFNTTQSLPGMWLVTASGLDQHDYDGLSPLPATVAAQPAERTSLNGAWLEVLEQLLDPLKPGMVRLAQAGAAVPEIGPELADDKGRVVADAEMIWAAAQVAVLRPDQADVVQEWTAQGWTVLCLDEDLTQCAAQSWEKVAAKALGLTIENQE
;
A
#
# COMPACT_ATOMS: atom_id res chain seq x y z
N MET A 1 5.90 -22.46 -12.16
CA MET A 1 5.49 -23.88 -12.17
C MET A 1 6.23 -24.57 -11.06
N VAL A 2 5.53 -25.27 -10.18
CA VAL A 2 6.16 -26.21 -9.24
C VAL A 2 6.29 -27.55 -9.97
N PRO A 3 7.49 -28.14 -10.09
CA PRO A 3 7.69 -29.37 -10.82
C PRO A 3 6.90 -30.52 -10.19
N HIS A 4 6.19 -31.29 -11.00
CA HIS A 4 5.32 -32.37 -10.53
C HIS A 4 5.88 -33.78 -10.79
N ASN A 5 7.04 -33.90 -11.42
CA ASN A 5 7.79 -35.15 -11.62
C ASN A 5 9.32 -34.89 -11.56
N GLU A 6 10.12 -35.96 -11.51
CA GLU A 6 11.59 -35.85 -11.40
C GLU A 6 12.25 -35.17 -12.61
N GLN A 7 11.68 -35.32 -13.80
CA GLN A 7 12.21 -34.73 -15.02
C GLN A 7 12.01 -33.20 -15.04
N GLU A 8 10.83 -32.73 -14.67
CA GLU A 8 10.54 -31.31 -14.50
C GLU A 8 11.35 -30.71 -13.35
N LYS A 9 11.54 -31.46 -12.27
CA LYS A 9 12.37 -31.03 -11.14
C LYS A 9 13.81 -30.78 -11.58
N SER A 10 14.39 -31.74 -12.30
CA SER A 10 15.76 -31.63 -12.84
C SER A 10 15.89 -30.45 -13.82
N THR A 11 14.86 -30.22 -14.63
CA THR A 11 14.82 -29.09 -15.57
C THR A 11 14.76 -27.74 -14.84
N CYS A 12 13.89 -27.63 -13.82
CA CYS A 12 13.78 -26.44 -12.97
C CYS A 12 15.09 -26.16 -12.23
N GLU A 13 15.73 -27.19 -11.67
CA GLU A 13 17.04 -27.06 -10.99
C GLU A 13 18.12 -26.54 -11.94
N HIS A 14 18.18 -27.10 -13.15
CA HIS A 14 19.13 -26.63 -14.17
C HIS A 14 18.88 -25.17 -14.57
N GLN A 15 17.62 -24.80 -14.83
CA GLN A 15 17.26 -23.42 -15.18
C GLN A 15 17.52 -22.45 -14.03
N PHE A 16 17.21 -22.83 -12.80
CA PHE A 16 17.48 -22.02 -11.62
C PHE A 16 18.98 -21.78 -11.44
N GLY A 17 19.81 -22.80 -11.68
CA GLY A 17 21.26 -22.69 -11.65
C GLY A 17 21.83 -21.64 -12.61
N GLN A 18 21.16 -21.37 -13.74
CA GLN A 18 21.57 -20.30 -14.67
C GLN A 18 21.31 -18.89 -14.11
N TRP A 19 20.35 -18.76 -13.19
CA TRP A 19 19.98 -17.49 -12.57
C TRP A 19 20.70 -17.23 -11.25
N ILE A 20 21.14 -18.27 -10.54
CA ILE A 20 21.54 -18.18 -9.12
C ILE A 20 22.57 -17.09 -8.80
N HIS A 21 23.49 -16.81 -9.73
CA HIS A 21 24.51 -15.78 -9.55
C HIS A 21 23.95 -14.36 -9.63
N ARG A 22 22.91 -14.15 -10.45
CA ARG A 22 22.25 -12.85 -10.70
C ARG A 22 21.17 -12.52 -9.69
N LEU A 23 20.63 -13.52 -8.99
CA LEU A 23 19.49 -13.32 -8.09
C LEU A 23 19.90 -12.55 -6.82
N PRO A 24 18.97 -11.84 -6.16
CA PRO A 24 19.21 -11.27 -4.84
C PRO A 24 19.40 -12.35 -3.75
N ALA A 25 20.06 -11.99 -2.65
CA ALA A 25 20.46 -12.93 -1.59
C ALA A 25 19.29 -13.74 -1.01
N HIS A 26 18.12 -13.13 -0.79
CA HIS A 26 16.96 -13.82 -0.21
C HIS A 26 16.33 -14.86 -1.12
N VAL A 27 16.59 -14.79 -2.43
CA VAL A 27 16.10 -15.78 -3.40
C VAL A 27 17.14 -16.88 -3.64
N LYS A 28 18.43 -16.66 -3.41
CA LYS A 28 19.45 -17.70 -3.66
C LYS A 28 19.24 -18.93 -2.79
N GLU A 29 19.01 -18.73 -1.50
CA GLU A 29 18.96 -19.81 -0.51
C GLU A 29 17.83 -19.58 0.52
N PRO A 30 16.58 -19.97 0.21
CA PRO A 30 15.45 -19.78 1.12
C PRO A 30 15.44 -20.77 2.29
N GLY A 31 16.35 -21.77 2.29
CA GLY A 31 16.41 -22.84 3.29
C GLY A 31 15.51 -24.04 2.97
N LYS A 32 15.21 -24.84 4.00
CA LYS A 32 14.37 -26.05 3.88
C LYS A 32 12.88 -25.68 3.78
N GLY A 33 12.08 -26.54 3.14
CA GLY A 33 10.63 -26.36 3.06
C GLY A 33 10.13 -25.62 1.82
N PHE A 34 11.00 -25.47 0.81
CA PHE A 34 10.70 -24.82 -0.46
C PHE A 34 10.92 -25.77 -1.63
N ALA A 35 10.18 -25.56 -2.71
CA ALA A 35 10.40 -26.19 -4.01
C ALA A 35 10.70 -25.15 -5.08
N HIS A 36 11.50 -25.50 -6.08
CA HIS A 36 11.75 -24.59 -7.21
C HIS A 36 10.44 -24.20 -7.90
N SER A 37 10.28 -22.91 -8.20
CA SER A 37 9.19 -22.40 -9.04
C SER A 37 9.75 -21.50 -10.12
N LEU A 38 9.60 -21.93 -11.37
CA LEU A 38 10.05 -21.17 -12.55
C LEU A 38 8.97 -21.13 -13.64
N SER A 39 9.01 -20.12 -14.50
CA SER A 39 8.21 -20.08 -15.73
C SER A 39 8.56 -21.25 -16.67
N LYS A 40 7.55 -21.88 -17.28
CA LYS A 40 7.74 -22.99 -18.23
C LYS A 40 8.41 -22.57 -19.54
N VAL A 41 8.20 -21.32 -19.96
CA VAL A 41 8.67 -20.80 -21.24
C VAL A 41 9.61 -19.64 -20.97
N SER A 42 10.76 -19.65 -21.65
CA SER A 42 11.69 -18.55 -21.63
C SER A 42 11.17 -17.42 -22.55
N GLY A 43 10.44 -16.46 -22.00
CA GLY A 43 10.01 -15.25 -22.71
C GLY A 43 10.71 -13.99 -22.18
N VAL A 44 10.21 -12.83 -22.62
CA VAL A 44 10.61 -11.51 -22.12
C VAL A 44 10.26 -11.35 -20.63
N CYS A 45 9.15 -11.95 -20.17
CA CYS A 45 8.75 -11.97 -18.76
C CYS A 45 8.92 -13.37 -18.16
N GLN A 46 9.62 -13.47 -17.03
CA GLN A 46 9.89 -14.77 -16.37
C GLN A 46 9.75 -14.68 -14.85
N GLN A 47 9.19 -15.73 -14.25
CA GLN A 47 9.20 -15.91 -12.80
C GLN A 47 10.34 -16.88 -12.46
N VAL A 48 11.17 -16.51 -11.48
CA VAL A 48 12.24 -17.35 -10.94
C VAL A 48 12.20 -17.27 -9.42
N GLY A 49 12.17 -18.40 -8.73
CA GLY A 49 12.13 -18.41 -7.27
C GLY A 49 11.66 -19.73 -6.71
N TRP A 50 10.94 -19.64 -5.60
CA TRP A 50 10.62 -20.76 -4.75
C TRP A 50 9.17 -20.75 -4.30
N TRP A 51 8.54 -21.92 -4.37
CA TRP A 51 7.23 -22.15 -3.82
C TRP A 51 7.34 -22.71 -2.39
N PRO A 52 6.71 -22.07 -1.39
CA PRO A 52 6.70 -22.59 -0.04
C PRO A 52 5.83 -23.85 0.04
N LEU A 53 6.42 -24.97 0.48
CA LEU A 53 5.68 -26.24 0.61
C LEU A 53 4.61 -26.19 1.70
N VAL A 54 4.72 -25.25 2.65
CA VAL A 54 3.67 -24.99 3.64
C VAL A 54 2.35 -24.56 2.97
N ALA A 55 2.41 -23.87 1.83
CA ALA A 55 1.23 -23.45 1.07
C ALA A 55 0.47 -24.63 0.43
N ALA A 56 1.10 -25.81 0.29
CA ALA A 56 0.42 -27.01 -0.23
C ALA A 56 -0.69 -27.51 0.71
N LYS A 57 -0.68 -27.09 1.97
CA LYS A 57 -1.72 -27.39 2.98
C LYS A 57 -2.74 -26.25 3.15
N GLY A 58 -2.68 -25.23 2.30
CA GLY A 58 -3.37 -23.95 2.47
C GLY A 58 -2.39 -22.82 2.79
N LEU A 59 -2.79 -21.57 2.50
CA LEU A 59 -1.97 -20.40 2.80
C LEU A 59 -1.83 -20.25 4.33
N PRO A 60 -0.61 -20.16 4.87
CA PRO A 60 -0.41 -19.98 6.31
C PRO A 60 -1.03 -18.68 6.79
N GLN A 61 -1.72 -18.71 7.93
CA GLN A 61 -2.23 -17.51 8.60
C GLN A 61 -1.12 -16.76 9.38
N ASP A 62 -0.04 -17.47 9.72
CA ASP A 62 1.10 -16.90 10.43
C ASP A 62 1.86 -15.92 9.53
N ALA A 63 2.30 -14.77 10.04
CA ALA A 63 3.02 -13.75 9.26
C ALA A 63 4.42 -14.17 8.78
N ASN A 64 4.91 -15.34 9.20
CA ASN A 64 6.32 -15.70 9.10
C ASN A 64 6.65 -16.66 7.95
N TRP A 65 5.77 -16.78 6.95
CA TRP A 65 6.07 -17.52 5.73
C TRP A 65 6.56 -16.58 4.62
N MET A 66 7.32 -17.12 3.68
CA MET A 66 7.78 -16.41 2.50
C MET A 66 7.50 -17.22 1.23
N ALA A 67 7.45 -16.55 0.09
CA ALA A 67 7.59 -17.11 -1.24
C ALA A 67 8.71 -16.35 -1.98
N PRO A 68 9.98 -16.65 -1.69
CA PRO A 68 11.10 -15.91 -2.24
C PRO A 68 11.17 -16.07 -3.76
N GLY A 69 11.15 -14.96 -4.49
CA GLY A 69 11.23 -15.01 -5.94
C GLY A 69 11.29 -13.64 -6.57
N VAL A 70 11.56 -13.65 -7.87
CA VAL A 70 11.61 -12.47 -8.72
C VAL A 70 10.72 -12.68 -9.94
N LEU A 71 10.04 -11.61 -10.36
CA LEU A 71 9.46 -11.46 -11.69
C LEU A 71 10.39 -10.58 -12.51
N VAL A 72 11.08 -11.21 -13.46
CA VAL A 72 12.08 -10.57 -14.32
C VAL A 72 11.43 -10.11 -15.62
N LEU A 73 11.67 -8.86 -15.98
CA LEU A 73 11.54 -8.37 -17.35
C LEU A 73 12.93 -8.35 -18.00
N ASP A 74 13.13 -9.13 -19.05
CA ASP A 74 14.37 -9.20 -19.81
C ASP A 74 14.24 -8.39 -21.10
N GLU A 75 14.51 -7.09 -21.00
CA GLU A 75 14.25 -6.13 -22.07
C GLU A 75 15.02 -6.47 -23.34
N ALA A 76 16.20 -7.06 -23.21
CA ALA A 76 17.06 -7.48 -24.31
C ALA A 76 16.47 -8.61 -25.16
N LYS A 77 15.45 -9.33 -24.65
CA LYS A 77 14.73 -10.37 -25.39
C LYS A 77 13.54 -9.83 -26.20
N ALA A 78 13.20 -8.56 -26.06
CA ALA A 78 12.15 -7.96 -26.88
C ALA A 78 12.67 -7.72 -28.31
N GLU A 79 11.92 -8.17 -29.31
CA GLU A 79 12.28 -7.99 -30.72
C GLU A 79 12.15 -6.53 -31.18
N ASP A 80 11.17 -5.82 -30.63
CA ASP A 80 10.89 -4.41 -30.92
C ASP A 80 10.17 -3.72 -29.73
N ASP A 81 9.96 -2.41 -29.85
CA ASP A 81 9.29 -1.58 -28.84
C ASP A 81 7.84 -2.02 -28.58
N THR A 82 7.15 -2.58 -29.59
CA THR A 82 5.77 -3.03 -29.44
C THR A 82 5.71 -4.29 -28.58
N ALA A 83 6.61 -5.23 -28.82
CA ALA A 83 6.81 -6.43 -28.02
C ALA A 83 7.24 -6.07 -26.60
N LEU A 84 8.12 -5.08 -26.43
CA LEU A 84 8.53 -4.58 -25.11
C LEU A 84 7.35 -3.96 -24.35
N HIS A 85 6.54 -3.10 -24.98
CA HIS A 85 5.35 -2.53 -24.34
C HIS A 85 4.33 -3.60 -23.95
N LEU A 86 4.14 -4.63 -24.76
CA LEU A 86 3.28 -5.75 -24.42
C LEU A 86 3.84 -6.53 -23.23
N ALA A 87 5.13 -6.84 -23.24
CA ALA A 87 5.80 -7.53 -22.15
C ALA A 87 5.73 -6.73 -20.85
N TRP A 88 5.96 -5.42 -20.89
CA TRP A 88 5.83 -4.51 -19.75
C TRP A 88 4.44 -4.60 -19.09
N ARG A 89 3.36 -4.54 -19.90
CA ARG A 89 1.99 -4.70 -19.38
C ARG A 89 1.76 -6.07 -18.76
N GLN A 90 2.30 -7.12 -19.36
CA GLN A 90 2.20 -8.48 -18.83
C GLN A 90 2.96 -8.63 -17.51
N TRP A 91 4.15 -8.03 -17.42
CA TRP A 91 5.00 -8.01 -16.24
C TRP A 91 4.30 -7.33 -15.06
N LEU A 92 3.74 -6.13 -15.27
CA LEU A 92 2.94 -5.44 -14.26
C LEU A 92 1.70 -6.23 -13.84
N ARG A 93 0.98 -6.84 -14.80
CA ARG A 93 -0.21 -7.67 -14.49
C ARG A 93 0.15 -8.88 -13.63
N LEU A 94 1.26 -9.55 -13.93
CA LEU A 94 1.75 -10.68 -13.14
C LEU A 94 2.13 -10.22 -11.74
N PHE A 95 2.86 -9.10 -11.63
CA PHE A 95 3.24 -8.57 -10.33
C PHE A 95 2.05 -8.19 -9.48
N ASN A 96 1.05 -7.52 -10.03
CA ASN A 96 -0.17 -7.17 -9.28
C ASN A 96 -0.89 -8.40 -8.73
N THR A 97 -0.74 -9.57 -9.37
CA THR A 97 -1.30 -10.85 -8.90
C THR A 97 -0.46 -11.46 -7.77
N THR A 98 0.86 -11.25 -7.77
CA THR A 98 1.80 -11.92 -6.86
C THR A 98 2.36 -11.00 -5.78
N GLN A 99 2.10 -9.70 -5.82
CA GLN A 99 2.69 -8.70 -4.91
C GLN A 99 2.33 -8.95 -3.44
N SER A 100 1.23 -9.65 -3.16
CA SER A 100 0.83 -10.03 -1.81
C SER A 100 1.64 -11.20 -1.25
N LEU A 101 2.48 -11.84 -2.07
CA LEU A 101 3.33 -12.95 -1.64
C LEU A 101 4.62 -12.39 -1.02
N PRO A 102 4.87 -12.64 0.27
CA PRO A 102 6.07 -12.14 0.94
C PRO A 102 7.37 -12.62 0.28
N GLY A 103 8.27 -11.69 -0.06
CA GLY A 103 9.55 -12.01 -0.71
C GLY A 103 9.50 -12.12 -2.24
N MET A 104 8.36 -11.82 -2.88
CA MET A 104 8.27 -11.66 -4.33
C MET A 104 8.65 -10.26 -4.77
N TRP A 105 9.68 -10.14 -5.60
CA TRP A 105 10.17 -8.86 -6.11
C TRP A 105 9.91 -8.67 -7.60
N LEU A 106 9.82 -7.41 -8.00
CA LEU A 106 9.71 -6.99 -9.39
C LEU A 106 11.06 -6.43 -9.84
N VAL A 107 11.66 -7.03 -10.88
CA VAL A 107 13.04 -6.68 -11.30
C VAL A 107 13.21 -6.69 -12.82
N THR A 108 14.18 -5.95 -13.33
CA THR A 108 14.65 -6.06 -14.72
C THR A 108 15.91 -6.91 -14.80
N ALA A 109 16.15 -7.54 -15.95
CA ALA A 109 17.39 -8.28 -16.18
C ALA A 109 18.61 -7.36 -16.11
N SER A 110 18.49 -6.16 -16.68
CA SER A 110 19.50 -5.10 -16.64
C SER A 110 19.86 -4.69 -15.20
N GLY A 111 18.88 -4.50 -14.32
CA GLY A 111 19.11 -4.11 -12.93
C GLY A 111 19.73 -5.23 -12.08
N LEU A 112 19.38 -6.50 -12.37
CA LEU A 112 20.04 -7.64 -11.72
C LEU A 112 21.53 -7.71 -12.09
N ASP A 113 21.87 -7.45 -13.37
CA ASP A 113 23.27 -7.45 -13.82
C ASP A 113 24.07 -6.27 -13.26
N GLN A 114 23.39 -5.16 -12.95
CA GLN A 114 23.99 -3.95 -12.35
C GLN A 114 24.02 -3.99 -10.81
N HIS A 115 23.48 -5.04 -10.19
CA HIS A 115 23.39 -5.18 -8.73
C HIS A 115 22.52 -4.10 -8.05
N ASP A 116 21.55 -3.52 -8.76
CA ASP A 116 20.69 -2.43 -8.26
C ASP A 116 19.86 -2.84 -7.02
N TYR A 117 19.66 -4.15 -6.82
CA TYR A 117 18.81 -4.71 -5.78
C TYR A 117 19.56 -5.28 -4.58
N ASP A 118 20.90 -5.28 -4.57
CA ASP A 118 21.71 -5.93 -3.53
C ASP A 118 21.55 -5.27 -2.14
N GLY A 119 21.18 -3.99 -2.10
CA GLY A 119 20.91 -3.26 -0.86
C GLY A 119 19.49 -3.45 -0.30
N LEU A 120 18.61 -4.17 -1.03
CA LEU A 120 17.25 -4.42 -0.59
C LEU A 120 17.20 -5.70 0.26
N SER A 121 16.35 -5.69 1.28
CA SER A 121 16.05 -6.87 2.08
C SER A 121 14.54 -7.09 2.05
N PRO A 122 14.07 -8.34 1.89
CA PRO A 122 12.64 -8.61 1.97
C PRO A 122 12.16 -8.22 3.37
N LEU A 123 11.20 -7.30 3.42
CA LEU A 123 10.45 -7.08 4.64
C LEU A 123 9.59 -8.32 4.87
N PRO A 124 9.44 -8.80 6.12
CA PRO A 124 8.49 -9.85 6.44
C PRO A 124 7.11 -9.46 5.90
N ALA A 125 6.30 -10.47 5.55
CA ALA A 125 4.93 -10.26 5.10
C ALA A 125 4.28 -9.22 6.00
N THR A 126 3.99 -8.05 5.45
CA THR A 126 3.08 -7.13 6.12
C THR A 126 1.79 -7.91 6.23
N VAL A 127 1.46 -8.31 7.45
CA VAL A 127 0.17 -8.87 7.80
C VAL A 127 -0.84 -7.98 7.10
N ALA A 128 -1.64 -8.56 6.19
CA ALA A 128 -2.77 -7.86 5.59
C ALA A 128 -3.46 -7.13 6.73
N ALA A 129 -3.50 -5.80 6.67
CA ALA A 129 -3.75 -4.94 7.82
C ALA A 129 -4.86 -5.53 8.70
N GLN A 130 -4.46 -6.29 9.72
CA GLN A 130 -5.33 -6.50 10.87
C GLN A 130 -5.50 -5.10 11.43
N PRO A 131 -6.72 -4.72 11.89
CA PRO A 131 -6.92 -3.41 12.49
C PRO A 131 -5.88 -3.28 13.60
N ALA A 132 -4.85 -2.48 13.30
CA ALA A 132 -3.61 -2.52 14.06
C ALA A 132 -3.92 -1.85 15.38
N GLU A 133 -3.91 -2.65 16.45
CA GLU A 133 -3.70 -2.11 17.78
C GLU A 133 -2.30 -1.48 17.81
N ARG A 134 -2.33 -0.16 17.60
CA ARG A 134 -1.43 0.88 18.10
C ARG A 134 0.03 0.90 17.60
N THR A 135 0.37 2.10 17.13
CA THR A 135 1.67 2.81 17.23
C THR A 135 2.53 2.95 15.96
N SER A 136 2.04 2.65 14.77
CA SER A 136 2.62 3.24 13.55
C SER A 136 1.52 3.64 12.57
N LEU A 137 1.54 4.90 12.17
CA LEU A 137 0.63 5.44 11.16
C LEU A 137 0.87 4.69 9.85
N ASN A 138 -0.18 4.04 9.33
CA ASN A 138 -0.19 3.41 8.01
C ASN A 138 0.18 4.44 6.91
N GLY A 139 0.73 4.02 5.78
CA GLY A 139 1.02 4.87 4.61
C GLY A 139 -0.13 5.82 4.20
N ALA A 140 -1.39 5.39 4.27
CA ALA A 140 -2.54 6.26 4.00
C ALA A 140 -2.63 7.46 4.96
N TRP A 141 -2.23 7.28 6.22
CA TRP A 141 -2.14 8.38 7.19
C TRP A 141 -0.95 9.30 6.92
N LEU A 142 0.16 8.77 6.39
CA LEU A 142 1.32 9.59 6.01
C LEU A 142 0.98 10.51 4.84
N GLU A 143 0.29 10.00 3.81
CA GLU A 143 -0.17 10.80 2.66
C GLU A 143 -1.12 11.93 3.09
N VAL A 144 -2.05 11.65 4.02
CA VAL A 144 -2.92 12.68 4.61
C VAL A 144 -2.10 13.72 5.36
N LEU A 145 -1.13 13.30 6.18
CA LEU A 145 -0.28 14.23 6.93
C LEU A 145 0.63 15.08 6.04
N GLU A 146 0.98 14.61 4.84
CA GLU A 146 1.74 15.41 3.86
C GLU A 146 0.90 16.51 3.24
N GLN A 147 -0.39 16.25 2.97
CA GLN A 147 -1.31 17.21 2.36
C GLN A 147 -1.91 18.21 3.35
N LEU A 148 -1.93 17.85 4.64
CA LEU A 148 -2.55 18.64 5.69
C LEU A 148 -1.71 19.86 6.08
N LEU A 149 -2.38 20.96 6.44
CA LEU A 149 -1.73 22.15 7.00
C LEU A 149 -0.98 21.82 8.30
N ASP A 150 0.23 22.38 8.45
CA ASP A 150 1.14 22.10 9.58
C ASP A 150 0.48 22.23 10.98
N PRO A 151 -0.36 23.26 11.27
CA PRO A 151 -1.01 23.39 12.58
C PRO A 151 -1.94 22.22 12.94
N LEU A 152 -2.49 21.53 11.94
CA LEU A 152 -3.46 20.44 12.12
C LEU A 152 -2.77 19.07 12.29
N LYS A 153 -1.52 18.92 11.87
CA LYS A 153 -0.80 17.63 11.94
C LYS A 153 -0.78 17.01 13.34
N PRO A 154 -0.49 17.75 14.44
CA PRO A 154 -0.49 17.17 15.78
C PRO A 154 -1.87 16.64 16.22
N GLY A 155 -2.94 17.37 15.91
CA GLY A 155 -4.31 16.95 16.23
C GLY A 155 -4.73 15.72 15.41
N MET A 156 -4.31 15.67 14.14
CA MET A 156 -4.57 14.54 13.26
C MET A 156 -3.89 13.25 13.73
N VAL A 157 -2.64 13.34 14.19
CA VAL A 157 -1.92 12.20 14.79
C VAL A 157 -2.66 11.68 16.03
N ARG A 158 -3.19 12.57 16.88
CA ARG A 158 -4.00 12.17 18.06
C ARG A 158 -5.30 11.47 17.65
N LEU A 159 -6.00 11.97 16.63
CA LEU A 159 -7.21 11.32 16.08
C LEU A 159 -6.91 9.93 15.52
N ALA A 160 -5.81 9.79 14.78
CA ALA A 160 -5.37 8.50 14.25
C ALA A 160 -5.06 7.49 15.38
N GLN A 161 -4.36 7.93 16.44
CA GLN A 161 -4.08 7.11 17.62
C GLN A 161 -5.34 6.72 18.40
N ALA A 162 -6.37 7.56 18.36
CA ALA A 162 -7.69 7.31 18.95
C ALA A 162 -8.58 6.40 18.08
N GLY A 163 -8.12 5.97 16.91
CA GLY A 163 -8.83 5.04 16.03
C GLY A 163 -9.78 5.72 15.03
N ALA A 164 -9.55 6.99 14.69
CA ALA A 164 -10.28 7.63 13.59
C ALA A 164 -10.05 6.90 12.26
N ALA A 165 -11.03 7.00 11.36
CA ALA A 165 -10.83 6.64 9.97
C ALA A 165 -9.92 7.67 9.28
N VAL A 166 -9.26 7.28 8.19
CA VAL A 166 -8.48 8.20 7.36
C VAL A 166 -9.44 9.20 6.70
N PRO A 167 -9.26 10.51 6.90
CA PRO A 167 -10.09 11.51 6.24
C PRO A 167 -9.68 11.71 4.77
N GLU A 168 -10.60 12.26 3.99
CA GLU A 168 -10.31 12.78 2.65
C GLU A 168 -9.95 14.27 2.77
N ILE A 169 -8.87 14.70 2.11
CA ILE A 169 -8.35 16.07 2.15
C ILE A 169 -8.77 16.85 0.91
N GLY A 170 -9.18 18.11 1.11
CA GLY A 170 -9.63 19.00 0.04
C GLY A 170 -10.87 18.55 -0.76
N PRO A 171 -11.90 17.92 -0.15
CA PRO A 171 -13.06 17.46 -0.90
C PRO A 171 -13.92 18.62 -1.39
N GLU A 172 -14.56 18.42 -2.54
CA GLU A 172 -15.55 19.32 -3.11
C GLU A 172 -16.96 18.72 -2.93
N LEU A 173 -17.87 19.50 -2.35
CA LEU A 173 -19.28 19.17 -2.25
C LEU A 173 -19.99 19.59 -3.54
N ALA A 174 -20.66 18.64 -4.20
CA ALA A 174 -21.46 18.91 -5.39
C ALA A 174 -22.97 18.93 -5.06
N ASP A 175 -23.73 19.72 -5.84
CA ASP A 175 -25.20 19.66 -5.84
C ASP A 175 -25.72 18.47 -6.67
N ASP A 176 -27.05 18.25 -6.64
CA ASP A 176 -27.74 17.21 -7.43
C ASP A 176 -27.51 17.32 -8.96
N LYS A 177 -26.97 18.45 -9.43
CA LYS A 177 -26.64 18.71 -10.83
C LYS A 177 -25.14 18.57 -11.12
N GLY A 178 -24.35 18.11 -10.16
CA GLY A 178 -22.91 17.93 -10.27
C GLY A 178 -22.10 19.22 -10.26
N ARG A 179 -22.68 20.34 -9.80
CA ARG A 179 -21.95 21.61 -9.65
C ARG A 179 -21.34 21.68 -8.26
N VAL A 180 -20.07 22.05 -8.18
CA VAL A 180 -19.40 22.30 -6.90
C VAL A 180 -20.03 23.51 -6.22
N VAL A 181 -20.53 23.30 -5.00
CA VAL A 181 -21.21 24.31 -4.18
C VAL A 181 -20.43 24.69 -2.93
N ALA A 182 -19.53 23.82 -2.47
CA ALA A 182 -18.67 24.08 -1.32
C ALA A 182 -17.39 23.23 -1.41
N ASP A 183 -16.33 23.67 -0.74
CA ASP A 183 -15.13 22.90 -0.47
C ASP A 183 -14.96 22.73 1.06
N ALA A 184 -14.09 21.80 1.46
CA ALA A 184 -13.68 21.65 2.85
C ALA A 184 -12.18 21.37 2.94
N GLU A 185 -11.58 21.64 4.10
CA GLU A 185 -10.19 21.23 4.36
C GLU A 185 -10.08 19.70 4.38
N MET A 186 -11.03 19.05 5.06
CA MET A 186 -11.10 17.60 5.15
C MET A 186 -12.49 17.11 5.53
N ILE A 187 -12.79 15.85 5.20
CA ILE A 187 -14.02 15.17 5.61
C ILE A 187 -13.78 13.74 6.10
N TRP A 188 -14.70 13.28 6.94
CA TRP A 188 -14.95 11.87 7.18
C TRP A 188 -16.31 11.49 6.59
N ALA A 189 -16.31 11.02 5.34
CA ALA A 189 -17.54 10.77 4.59
C ALA A 189 -18.50 9.79 5.28
N ALA A 190 -17.97 8.72 5.88
CA ALA A 190 -18.80 7.71 6.58
C ALA A 190 -19.50 8.27 7.83
N ALA A 191 -18.90 9.27 8.49
CA ALA A 191 -19.47 9.92 9.68
C ALA A 191 -20.21 11.22 9.35
N GLN A 192 -20.21 11.64 8.08
CA GLN A 192 -20.73 12.93 7.61
C GLN A 192 -20.18 14.11 8.42
N VAL A 193 -18.87 14.12 8.69
CA VAL A 193 -18.19 15.23 9.40
C VAL A 193 -17.31 15.98 8.40
N ALA A 194 -17.44 17.31 8.34
CA ALA A 194 -16.62 18.19 7.54
C ALA A 194 -15.88 19.20 8.42
N VAL A 195 -14.60 19.42 8.17
CA VAL A 195 -13.80 20.45 8.84
C VAL A 195 -13.49 21.55 7.83
N LEU A 196 -13.82 22.77 8.22
CA LEU A 196 -13.67 23.97 7.41
C LEU A 196 -12.64 24.90 8.03
N ARG A 197 -11.88 25.57 7.17
CA ARG A 197 -11.03 26.69 7.57
C ARG A 197 -11.87 27.95 7.82
N PRO A 198 -11.33 28.95 8.52
CA PRO A 198 -12.02 30.22 8.76
C PRO A 198 -12.47 30.93 7.48
N ASP A 199 -11.70 30.83 6.40
CA ASP A 199 -12.00 31.41 5.10
C ASP A 199 -13.15 30.70 4.36
N GLN A 200 -13.56 29.52 4.82
CA GLN A 200 -14.65 28.70 4.27
C GLN A 200 -15.93 28.77 5.13
N ALA A 201 -16.01 29.72 6.08
CA ALA A 201 -17.15 29.82 7.00
C ALA A 201 -18.48 30.19 6.30
N ASP A 202 -18.44 30.73 5.08
CA ASP A 202 -19.60 31.09 4.28
C ASP A 202 -20.32 29.86 3.68
N VAL A 203 -19.60 28.76 3.45
CA VAL A 203 -20.16 27.51 2.88
C VAL A 203 -20.69 26.52 3.91
N VAL A 204 -20.71 26.88 5.21
CA VAL A 204 -21.24 26.04 6.31
C VAL A 204 -22.69 25.61 6.06
N GLN A 205 -23.51 26.50 5.50
CA GLN A 205 -24.93 26.21 5.24
C GLN A 205 -25.11 25.13 4.17
N GLU A 206 -24.25 25.10 3.15
CA GLU A 206 -24.30 24.10 2.07
C GLU A 206 -24.02 22.70 2.59
N TRP A 207 -22.98 22.56 3.43
CA TRP A 207 -22.67 21.30 4.10
C TRP A 207 -23.79 20.86 5.07
N THR A 208 -24.29 21.78 5.89
CA THR A 208 -25.33 21.49 6.89
C THR A 208 -26.66 21.11 6.22
N ALA A 209 -27.00 21.73 5.09
CA ALA A 209 -28.20 21.41 4.31
C ALA A 209 -28.17 19.97 3.76
N GLN A 210 -26.98 19.43 3.50
CA GLN A 210 -26.76 18.04 3.10
C GLN A 210 -26.60 17.07 4.30
N GLY A 211 -26.87 17.53 5.53
CA GLY A 211 -26.86 16.71 6.74
C GLY A 211 -25.48 16.50 7.37
N TRP A 212 -24.48 17.26 6.96
CA TRP A 212 -23.13 17.14 7.52
C TRP A 212 -23.00 17.89 8.84
N THR A 213 -22.20 17.31 9.74
CA THR A 213 -21.72 18.00 10.94
C THR A 213 -20.49 18.83 10.55
N VAL A 214 -20.61 20.15 10.64
CA VAL A 214 -19.57 21.08 10.22
C VAL A 214 -18.78 21.59 11.42
N LEU A 215 -17.46 21.50 11.35
CA LEU A 215 -16.51 22.00 12.33
C LEU A 215 -15.71 23.16 11.71
N CYS A 216 -15.96 24.38 12.17
CA CYS A 216 -15.21 25.56 11.72
C CYS A 216 -14.05 25.82 12.67
N LEU A 217 -12.85 25.85 12.10
CA LEU A 217 -11.63 26.18 12.82
C LEU A 217 -11.52 27.69 13.08
N ASP A 218 -10.70 28.07 14.06
CA ASP A 218 -10.26 29.44 14.32
C ASP A 218 -9.13 29.87 13.37
N GLU A 219 -8.76 31.15 13.39
CA GLU A 219 -7.70 31.71 12.53
C GLU A 219 -6.35 30.98 12.69
N ASP A 220 -6.07 30.47 13.88
CA ASP A 220 -4.85 29.73 14.20
C ASP A 220 -4.93 28.23 13.84
N LEU A 221 -6.09 27.74 13.38
CA LEU A 221 -6.36 26.33 13.05
C LEU A 221 -6.12 25.37 14.23
N THR A 222 -6.32 25.84 15.46
CA THR A 222 -6.10 25.05 16.68
C THR A 222 -7.39 24.74 17.44
N GLN A 223 -8.44 25.55 17.25
CA GLN A 223 -9.68 25.43 18.00
C GLN A 223 -10.90 25.41 17.10
N CYS A 224 -11.94 24.71 17.55
CA CYS A 224 -13.29 24.79 17.03
C CYS A 224 -14.21 25.10 18.22
N ALA A 225 -14.98 26.19 18.15
CA ALA A 225 -15.88 26.62 19.22
C ALA A 225 -15.22 26.68 20.63
N ALA A 226 -14.04 27.30 20.71
CA ALA A 226 -13.24 27.48 21.94
C ALA A 226 -12.76 26.17 22.61
N GLN A 227 -12.76 25.05 21.88
CA GLN A 227 -12.17 23.78 22.29
C GLN A 227 -11.14 23.33 21.26
N SER A 228 -10.13 22.56 21.67
CA SER A 228 -9.15 21.97 20.73
C SER A 228 -9.89 21.23 19.61
N TRP A 229 -9.59 21.55 18.36
CA TRP A 229 -10.38 21.07 17.23
C TRP A 229 -10.44 19.54 17.17
N GLU A 230 -9.35 18.86 17.54
CA GLU A 230 -9.27 17.40 17.54
C GLU A 230 -10.21 16.77 18.57
N LYS A 231 -10.53 17.46 19.68
CA LYS A 231 -11.51 16.98 20.66
C LYS A 231 -12.92 17.07 20.12
N VAL A 232 -13.22 18.16 19.42
CA VAL A 232 -14.53 18.35 18.79
C VAL A 232 -14.72 17.35 17.65
N ALA A 233 -13.67 17.14 16.84
CA ALA A 233 -13.65 16.11 15.79
C ALA A 233 -13.80 14.71 16.37
N ALA A 234 -13.05 14.34 17.42
CA ALA A 234 -13.18 13.04 18.07
C ALA A 234 -14.61 12.79 18.57
N LYS A 235 -15.22 13.78 19.23
CA LYS A 235 -16.61 13.69 19.68
C LYS A 235 -17.58 13.50 18.52
N ALA A 236 -17.40 14.22 17.41
CA ALA A 236 -18.23 14.07 16.21
C ALA A 236 -18.07 12.67 15.57
N LEU A 237 -16.88 12.08 15.67
CA LEU A 237 -16.56 10.73 15.19
C LEU A 237 -16.94 9.62 16.18
N GLY A 238 -17.47 9.95 17.37
CA GLY A 238 -17.79 8.97 18.42
C GLY A 238 -16.57 8.38 19.14
N LEU A 239 -15.45 9.09 19.13
CA LEU A 239 -14.17 8.68 19.73
C LEU A 239 -13.87 9.47 21.02
N THR A 240 -13.07 8.87 21.89
CA THR A 240 -12.57 9.52 23.11
C THR A 240 -11.06 9.70 23.01
N ILE A 241 -10.59 10.95 23.08
CA ILE A 241 -9.16 11.27 23.21
C ILE A 241 -8.87 11.53 24.69
N GLU A 242 -7.94 10.77 25.29
CA GLU A 242 -7.46 11.02 26.65
C GLU A 242 -6.58 12.28 26.70
N ASN A 243 -6.77 13.12 27.73
CA ASN A 243 -5.96 14.32 27.94
C ASN A 243 -4.50 13.92 28.21
N GLN A 244 -3.55 14.51 27.48
CA GLN A 244 -2.29 14.89 28.11
C GLN A 244 -2.44 16.37 28.49
N GLU A 245 -2.54 16.60 29.81
CA GLU A 245 -2.29 17.91 30.42
C GLU A 245 -0.88 18.41 30.10
#